data_AF-A0A3P6TMH6-F1
#
_entry.id   AF-A0A3P6TMH6-F1
#
_cell.length_a   1.000
_cell.length_b   1.000
_cell.length_c   1.000
_cell.angle_alpha   90.00
_cell.angle_beta   90.00
_cell.angle_gamma   90.00
#
_symmetry.space_group_name_H-M   'P 1'
#
loop_
_entity.id
_entity.type
_entity.pdbx_description
1 polymer ?
#
loop_
_entity_poly.entity_id
_entity_poly.type
_entity_poly.pdbx_seq_one_letter_code
_entity_poly.pdbx_strand_id
1 'polypeptide(L)'
;MSALSKFLVGGLGLKISKATCYEMVHTWNPDCNRAIVDPLWDGWLFAFKTYVIFYSLTSVFSTKDVRQIRWRKILADSVRSSFFLTANLTIFLWLNCQLRKILGFFTVPTLGFMNGMISALFAILIENRKRRPLLALYITNLASETAYHQLVNHGYLKYIPNGAVIIFGIGLTGLLHLYYKDKLHSNLRRSIEYVLLVNETQELFSHKIIQKLYSPVGSALLMLRQRYAKHPLCRHQYSCISRFVEASSSS
;
A
#
# COMPACT_ATOMS: atom_id res chain seq x y z
N MET A 1 34.25 -10.81 -19.00
CA MET A 1 34.07 -10.70 -17.53
C MET A 1 35.05 -9.71 -16.87
N SER A 2 36.36 -9.74 -17.19
CA SER A 2 37.37 -8.83 -16.59
C SER A 2 37.17 -7.33 -16.88
N ALA A 3 36.69 -6.95 -18.08
CA ALA A 3 36.46 -5.54 -18.43
C ALA A 3 35.27 -4.91 -17.67
N LEU A 4 34.15 -5.64 -17.54
CA LEU A 4 32.96 -5.15 -16.84
C LEU A 4 33.19 -5.03 -15.34
N SER A 5 33.89 -6.00 -14.73
CA SER A 5 34.27 -5.91 -13.31
C SER A 5 35.23 -4.75 -13.05
N LYS A 6 36.20 -4.51 -13.96
CA LYS A 6 37.12 -3.37 -13.86
C LYS A 6 36.41 -2.03 -14.05
N PHE A 7 35.42 -1.95 -14.94
CA PHE A 7 34.59 -0.76 -15.11
C PHE A 7 33.71 -0.48 -13.88
N LEU A 8 33.08 -1.50 -13.30
CA LEU A 8 32.22 -1.34 -12.13
C LEU A 8 33.00 -0.98 -10.86
N VAL A 9 34.21 -1.53 -10.69
CA VAL A 9 35.08 -1.19 -9.55
C VAL A 9 35.80 0.14 -9.76
N GLY A 10 36.38 0.34 -10.94
CA GLY A 10 37.20 1.52 -11.24
C GLY A 10 36.42 2.78 -11.60
N GLY A 11 35.28 2.63 -12.29
CA GLY A 11 34.43 3.75 -12.72
C GLY A 11 33.29 4.08 -11.75
N LEU A 12 32.70 3.09 -11.09
CA LEU A 12 31.54 3.25 -10.20
C LEU A 12 31.86 2.99 -8.71
N GLY A 13 33.07 2.57 -8.36
CA GLY A 13 33.48 2.30 -6.97
C GLY A 13 32.69 1.17 -6.28
N LEU A 14 32.01 0.31 -7.04
CA LEU A 14 31.09 -0.67 -6.47
C LEU A 14 31.84 -1.86 -5.86
N LYS A 15 31.43 -2.23 -4.64
CA LYS A 15 31.94 -3.44 -3.98
C LYS A 15 31.40 -4.68 -4.70
N ILE A 16 32.30 -5.51 -5.21
CA ILE A 16 31.99 -6.78 -5.86
C ILE A 16 32.10 -7.92 -4.84
N SER A 17 31.08 -8.77 -4.77
CA SER A 17 31.12 -10.02 -4.01
C SER A 17 31.20 -11.22 -4.95
N LYS A 18 32.16 -12.12 -4.69
CA LYS A 18 32.33 -13.39 -5.40
C LYS A 18 31.66 -14.57 -4.70
N ALA A 19 30.92 -14.33 -3.62
CA ALA A 19 30.22 -15.38 -2.87
C ALA A 19 29.21 -16.15 -3.73
N THR A 20 28.98 -17.43 -3.49
CA THR A 20 28.08 -18.25 -4.34
C THR A 20 26.61 -17.84 -4.21
N CYS A 21 25.74 -18.31 -5.12
CA CYS A 21 24.29 -18.09 -4.96
C CYS A 21 23.75 -18.70 -3.65
N TYR A 22 24.32 -19.82 -3.23
CA TYR A 22 24.00 -20.48 -1.97
C TYR A 22 24.31 -19.56 -0.77
N GLU A 23 25.48 -18.93 -0.73
CA GLU A 23 25.89 -18.06 0.38
C GLU A 23 25.11 -16.75 0.46
N MET A 24 24.65 -16.22 -0.68
CA MET A 24 24.10 -14.86 -0.76
C MET A 24 22.59 -14.79 -0.98
N VAL A 25 21.99 -15.80 -1.63
CA VAL A 25 20.60 -15.72 -2.12
C VAL A 25 19.76 -16.86 -1.55
N HIS A 26 20.27 -18.09 -1.55
CA HIS A 26 19.51 -19.27 -1.14
C HIS A 26 20.34 -20.23 -0.26
N THR A 27 20.46 -19.88 1.01
CA THR A 27 21.28 -20.61 1.99
C THR A 27 20.69 -21.96 2.42
N TRP A 28 19.46 -22.28 2.03
CA TRP A 28 18.77 -23.52 2.41
C TRP A 28 18.99 -24.68 1.43
N ASN A 29 19.36 -24.41 0.18
CA ASN A 29 19.56 -25.46 -0.84
C ASN A 29 20.68 -25.05 -1.82
N PRO A 30 21.69 -25.91 -2.07
CA PRO A 30 22.78 -25.58 -2.99
C PRO A 30 22.31 -25.44 -4.45
N ASP A 31 21.26 -26.14 -4.85
CA ASP A 31 20.75 -26.10 -6.21
C ASP A 31 19.82 -24.90 -6.44
N CYS A 32 20.18 -23.98 -7.34
CA CYS A 32 19.39 -22.78 -7.60
C CYS A 32 17.94 -23.08 -8.01
N ASN A 33 17.70 -24.13 -8.80
CA ASN A 33 16.36 -24.46 -9.28
C ASN A 33 15.49 -25.05 -8.16
N ARG A 34 16.06 -25.93 -7.33
CA ARG A 34 15.34 -26.51 -6.18
C ARG A 34 15.09 -25.43 -5.13
N ALA A 35 16.09 -24.59 -4.86
CA ALA A 35 15.96 -23.46 -3.96
C ALA A 35 14.80 -22.52 -4.31
N ILE A 36 14.49 -22.35 -5.60
CA ILE A 36 13.34 -21.54 -6.05
C ILE A 36 12.03 -22.27 -5.81
N VAL A 37 11.98 -23.59 -6.05
CA VAL A 37 10.76 -24.41 -5.94
C VAL A 37 10.37 -24.69 -4.50
N ASP A 38 11.35 -24.92 -3.63
CA ASP A 38 11.16 -25.25 -2.22
C ASP A 38 10.20 -24.27 -1.50
N PRO A 39 10.39 -22.93 -1.57
CA PRO A 39 9.51 -21.98 -0.89
C PRO A 39 8.19 -21.69 -1.63
N LEU A 40 7.96 -22.22 -2.83
CA LEU A 40 6.78 -21.86 -3.63
C LEU A 40 5.48 -22.23 -2.92
N TRP A 41 5.39 -23.47 -2.43
CA TRP A 41 4.17 -24.00 -1.84
C TRP A 41 3.87 -23.33 -0.49
N ASP A 42 4.88 -23.27 0.38
CA ASP A 42 4.75 -22.66 1.70
C ASP A 42 4.48 -21.16 1.58
N GLY A 43 5.19 -20.48 0.67
CA GLY A 43 4.99 -19.06 0.39
C GLY A 43 3.59 -18.76 -0.17
N TRP A 44 3.10 -19.60 -1.08
CA TRP A 44 1.75 -19.45 -1.62
C TRP A 44 0.66 -19.69 -0.57
N LEU A 45 0.79 -20.74 0.26
CA LEU A 45 -0.15 -21.02 1.33
C LEU A 45 -0.19 -19.90 2.37
N PHE A 46 0.98 -19.41 2.78
CA PHE A 46 1.11 -18.28 3.70
C PHE A 46 0.45 -17.01 3.12
N ALA A 47 0.73 -16.71 1.84
CA ALA A 47 0.15 -15.58 1.15
C ALA A 47 -1.38 -15.71 1.06
N PHE A 48 -1.87 -16.89 0.66
CA PHE A 48 -3.30 -17.19 0.57
C PHE A 48 -4.02 -17.00 1.89
N LYS A 49 -3.50 -17.59 2.98
CA LYS A 49 -4.07 -17.41 4.32
C LYS A 49 -4.15 -15.94 4.70
N THR A 50 -3.09 -15.18 4.45
CA THR A 50 -3.02 -13.75 4.76
C THR A 50 -4.05 -12.96 3.95
N TYR A 51 -4.08 -13.11 2.62
CA TYR A 51 -5.00 -12.36 1.76
C TYR A 51 -6.47 -12.74 1.96
N VAL A 52 -6.77 -14.01 2.25
CA VAL A 52 -8.15 -14.42 2.59
C VAL A 52 -8.64 -13.68 3.83
N ILE A 53 -7.81 -13.57 4.88
CA ILE A 53 -8.17 -12.84 6.10
C ILE A 53 -8.38 -11.35 5.78
N PHE A 54 -7.42 -10.71 5.11
CA PHE A 54 -7.53 -9.29 4.76
C PHE A 54 -8.75 -8.99 3.87
N TYR A 55 -9.07 -9.85 2.89
CA TYR A 55 -10.21 -9.65 1.99
C TYR A 55 -11.55 -9.95 2.65
N SER A 56 -11.59 -10.91 3.55
CA SER A 56 -12.77 -11.15 4.37
C SER A 56 -13.04 -9.95 5.27
N LEU A 57 -12.01 -9.48 5.97
CA LEU A 57 -12.11 -8.36 6.91
C LEU A 57 -12.55 -7.06 6.21
N THR A 58 -11.89 -6.71 5.10
CA THR A 58 -12.27 -5.51 4.31
C THR A 58 -13.68 -5.61 3.73
N SER A 59 -14.11 -6.81 3.31
CA SER A 59 -15.48 -7.00 2.80
C SER A 59 -16.51 -6.85 3.91
N VAL A 60 -16.26 -7.40 5.10
CA VAL A 60 -17.14 -7.26 6.27
C VAL A 60 -17.29 -5.80 6.68
N PHE A 61 -16.20 -5.02 6.68
CA PHE A 61 -16.26 -3.60 7.02
C PHE A 61 -16.93 -2.73 5.95
N SER A 62 -16.81 -3.08 4.67
CA SER A 62 -17.43 -2.30 3.58
C SER A 62 -18.92 -2.61 3.36
N THR A 63 -19.44 -3.75 3.82
CA THR A 63 -20.85 -4.12 3.60
C THR A 63 -21.69 -3.90 4.85
N LYS A 64 -22.81 -3.16 4.72
CA LYS A 64 -23.79 -3.01 5.80
C LYS A 64 -24.49 -4.34 6.16
N ASP A 65 -24.55 -5.27 5.21
CA ASP A 65 -25.13 -6.61 5.39
C ASP A 65 -24.14 -7.68 4.94
N VAL A 66 -23.70 -8.51 5.88
CA VAL A 66 -22.73 -9.61 5.70
C VAL A 66 -23.26 -10.66 4.70
N ARG A 67 -24.57 -10.78 4.54
CA ARG A 67 -25.18 -11.77 3.64
C ARG A 67 -24.99 -11.46 2.15
N GLN A 68 -24.64 -10.22 1.82
CA GLN A 68 -24.36 -9.79 0.43
C GLN A 68 -22.90 -10.05 0.01
N ILE A 69 -22.08 -10.62 0.90
CA ILE A 69 -20.66 -10.88 0.63
C ILE A 69 -20.52 -11.96 -0.45
N ARG A 70 -19.84 -11.59 -1.55
CA ARG A 70 -19.52 -12.50 -2.64
C ARG A 70 -18.24 -13.28 -2.36
N TRP A 71 -18.36 -14.37 -1.59
CA TRP A 71 -17.24 -15.24 -1.20
C TRP A 71 -16.41 -15.76 -2.39
N ARG A 72 -17.06 -16.12 -3.52
CA ARG A 72 -16.35 -16.55 -4.73
C ARG A 72 -15.38 -15.50 -5.26
N LYS A 73 -15.77 -14.22 -5.18
CA LYS A 73 -14.93 -13.11 -5.62
C LYS A 73 -13.78 -12.87 -4.64
N ILE A 74 -14.03 -12.96 -3.35
CA ILE A 74 -12.99 -12.87 -2.30
C ILE A 74 -11.94 -13.96 -2.52
N LEU A 75 -12.36 -15.20 -2.75
CA LEU A 75 -11.46 -16.31 -3.01
C LEU A 75 -10.67 -16.10 -4.31
N ALA A 76 -11.33 -15.70 -5.41
CA ALA A 76 -10.65 -15.43 -6.67
C ALA A 76 -9.62 -14.29 -6.56
N ASP A 77 -9.96 -13.21 -5.86
CA ASP A 77 -9.04 -12.10 -5.61
C ASP A 77 -7.90 -12.54 -4.66
N SER A 78 -8.19 -13.37 -3.65
CA SER A 78 -7.18 -13.92 -2.73
C SER A 78 -6.15 -14.76 -3.48
N VAL A 79 -6.62 -15.72 -4.29
CA VAL A 79 -5.76 -16.57 -5.11
C VAL A 79 -4.91 -15.73 -6.05
N ARG A 80 -5.50 -14.73 -6.73
CA ARG A 80 -4.75 -13.82 -7.61
C ARG A 80 -3.64 -13.07 -6.85
N SER A 81 -3.93 -12.54 -5.67
CA SER A 81 -2.93 -11.83 -4.87
C SER A 81 -1.85 -12.75 -4.28
N SER A 82 -2.19 -14.00 -3.96
CA SER A 82 -1.21 -15.02 -3.60
C SER A 82 -0.27 -15.30 -4.76
N PHE A 83 -0.81 -15.49 -5.98
CA PHE A 83 0.01 -15.66 -7.18
C PHE A 83 0.88 -14.43 -7.46
N PHE A 84 0.37 -13.21 -7.26
CA PHE A 84 1.17 -11.99 -7.36
C PHE A 84 2.39 -12.02 -6.43
N LEU A 85 2.17 -12.31 -5.14
CA LEU A 85 3.26 -12.30 -4.15
C LEU A 85 4.27 -13.43 -4.40
N THR A 86 3.78 -14.65 -4.66
CA THR A 86 4.64 -15.80 -4.96
C THR A 86 5.41 -15.58 -6.26
N ALA A 87 4.79 -15.03 -7.30
CA ALA A 87 5.47 -14.71 -8.56
C ALA A 87 6.56 -13.66 -8.35
N ASN A 88 6.31 -12.62 -7.54
CA ASN A 88 7.34 -11.63 -7.21
C ASN A 88 8.55 -12.27 -6.52
N LEU A 89 8.33 -13.14 -5.54
CA LEU A 89 9.44 -13.84 -4.87
C LEU A 89 10.21 -14.74 -5.86
N THR A 90 9.48 -15.50 -6.69
CA THR A 90 10.06 -16.45 -7.64
C THR A 90 10.90 -15.75 -8.69
N ILE A 91 10.37 -14.68 -9.30
CA ILE A 91 11.07 -13.91 -10.32
C ILE A 91 12.30 -13.23 -9.71
N PHE A 92 12.19 -12.70 -8.49
CA PHE A 92 13.32 -12.10 -7.79
C PHE A 92 14.47 -13.10 -7.55
N LEU A 93 14.16 -14.29 -7.02
CA LEU A 93 15.17 -15.35 -6.80
C LEU A 93 15.78 -15.83 -8.12
N TRP A 94 14.95 -16.04 -9.14
CA TRP A 94 15.39 -16.44 -10.47
C TRP A 94 16.32 -15.40 -11.10
N LEU A 95 15.95 -14.11 -11.08
CA LEU A 95 16.77 -13.03 -11.61
C LEU A 95 18.11 -12.93 -10.90
N ASN A 96 18.15 -13.08 -9.57
CA ASN A 96 19.40 -13.09 -8.82
C ASN A 96 20.34 -14.22 -9.26
N CYS A 97 19.79 -15.43 -9.43
CA CYS A 97 20.58 -16.59 -9.88
C CYS A 97 21.05 -16.43 -11.33
N GLN A 98 20.19 -15.95 -12.25
CA GLN A 98 20.56 -15.76 -13.65
C GLN A 98 21.57 -14.64 -13.84
N LEU A 99 21.37 -13.52 -13.16
CA LEU A 99 22.30 -12.40 -13.23
C LEU A 99 23.68 -12.79 -12.69
N ARG A 100 23.72 -13.64 -11.66
CA ARG A 100 24.98 -14.21 -11.17
C ARG A 100 25.64 -15.14 -12.18
N LYS A 101 24.88 -15.98 -12.89
CA LYS A 101 25.42 -16.84 -13.96
C LYS A 101 26.00 -16.02 -15.12
N ILE A 102 25.38 -14.89 -15.46
CA ILE A 102 25.81 -14.00 -16.55
C ILE A 102 27.04 -13.17 -16.14
N LEU A 103 27.01 -12.55 -14.95
CA LEU A 103 28.05 -11.63 -14.50
C LEU A 103 29.22 -12.33 -13.79
N GLY A 104 29.00 -13.49 -13.20
CA GLY A 104 29.99 -14.23 -12.39
C GLY A 104 30.23 -13.65 -10.99
N PHE A 105 29.61 -12.52 -10.65
CA PHE A 105 29.73 -11.86 -9.35
C PHE A 105 28.44 -11.12 -8.96
N PHE A 106 28.32 -10.73 -7.70
CA PHE A 106 27.25 -9.85 -7.21
C PHE A 106 27.75 -8.42 -7.01
N THR A 107 26.90 -7.44 -7.29
CA THR A 107 27.09 -6.05 -6.86
C THR A 107 25.91 -5.62 -5.99
N VAL A 108 26.14 -4.71 -5.04
CA VAL A 108 25.08 -4.20 -4.15
C VAL A 108 23.81 -3.76 -4.89
N PRO A 109 23.87 -2.94 -5.97
CA PRO A 109 22.65 -2.51 -6.66
C PRO A 109 21.96 -3.63 -7.44
N THR A 110 22.71 -4.62 -7.91
CA THR A 110 22.13 -5.72 -8.69
C THR A 110 21.45 -6.74 -7.79
N LEU A 111 22.05 -7.09 -6.64
CA LEU A 111 21.54 -8.08 -5.69
C LEU A 111 20.15 -7.71 -5.16
N GLY A 112 19.91 -6.42 -4.90
CA GLY A 112 18.66 -5.93 -4.33
C GLY A 112 17.86 -5.09 -5.33
N PHE A 113 18.32 -3.85 -5.56
CA PHE A 113 17.53 -2.80 -6.18
C PHE A 113 17.06 -3.16 -7.60
N MET A 114 17.98 -3.55 -8.48
CA MET A 114 17.67 -3.79 -9.89
C MET A 114 16.79 -5.04 -10.07
N ASN A 115 17.18 -6.16 -9.46
CA ASN A 115 16.42 -7.40 -9.53
C ASN A 115 15.05 -7.27 -8.87
N GLY A 116 14.97 -6.56 -7.74
CA GLY A 116 13.72 -6.26 -7.04
C GLY A 116 12.79 -5.40 -7.87
N MET A 117 13.31 -4.35 -8.51
CA MET A 117 12.52 -3.48 -9.39
C MET A 117 11.96 -4.24 -10.59
N ILE A 118 12.79 -5.02 -11.29
CA ILE A 118 12.36 -5.81 -12.44
C ILE A 118 11.31 -6.84 -12.01
N SER A 119 11.56 -7.54 -10.91
CA SER A 119 10.62 -8.53 -10.37
C SER A 119 9.26 -7.91 -10.02
N ALA A 120 9.27 -6.76 -9.33
CA ALA A 120 8.05 -6.04 -8.97
C ALA A 120 7.28 -5.56 -10.22
N LEU A 121 7.98 -5.13 -11.27
CA LEU A 121 7.37 -4.71 -12.55
C LEU A 121 6.69 -5.87 -13.29
N PHE A 122 7.25 -7.09 -13.21
CA PHE A 122 6.57 -8.26 -13.77
C PHE A 122 5.40 -8.69 -12.90
N ALA A 123 5.60 -8.75 -11.58
CA ALA A 123 4.57 -9.18 -10.64
C ALA A 123 3.34 -8.27 -10.71
N ILE A 124 3.51 -6.94 -10.76
CA ILE A 124 2.38 -5.99 -10.74
C ILE A 124 1.41 -6.17 -11.92
N LEU A 125 1.85 -6.80 -13.02
CA LEU A 125 0.98 -7.12 -14.15
C LEU A 125 -0.11 -8.15 -13.79
N ILE A 126 0.19 -9.05 -12.85
CA ILE A 126 -0.71 -10.10 -12.36
C ILE A 126 -1.78 -9.50 -11.42
N GLU A 127 -1.41 -8.48 -10.65
CA GLU A 127 -2.27 -7.89 -9.63
C GLU A 127 -3.36 -6.98 -10.22
N ASN A 128 -4.52 -6.96 -9.56
CA ASN A 128 -5.69 -6.20 -9.99
C ASN A 128 -5.45 -4.68 -9.88
N ARG A 129 -5.75 -3.94 -10.96
CA ARG A 129 -5.56 -2.47 -11.00
C ARG A 129 -6.22 -1.72 -9.85
N LYS A 130 -7.36 -2.20 -9.35
CA LYS A 130 -8.08 -1.57 -8.23
C LYS A 130 -7.29 -1.58 -6.91
N ARG A 131 -6.40 -2.56 -6.71
CA ARG A 131 -5.65 -2.75 -5.46
C ARG A 131 -4.26 -2.13 -5.46
N ARG A 132 -3.67 -1.95 -6.65
CA ARG A 132 -2.35 -1.32 -6.86
C ARG A 132 -2.14 -0.02 -6.07
N PRO A 133 -3.08 0.95 -6.01
CA PRO A 133 -2.84 2.19 -5.27
C PRO A 133 -2.74 1.97 -3.75
N LEU A 134 -3.61 1.13 -3.18
CA LEU A 134 -3.58 0.83 -1.74
C LEU A 134 -2.30 0.07 -1.37
N LEU A 135 -1.92 -0.91 -2.18
CA LEU A 135 -0.70 -1.69 -1.99
C LEU A 135 0.55 -0.81 -2.16
N ALA A 136 0.55 0.09 -3.15
CA ALA A 136 1.64 1.04 -3.34
C ALA A 136 1.81 1.95 -2.12
N LEU A 137 0.71 2.52 -1.60
CA LEU A 137 0.77 3.35 -0.39
C LEU A 137 1.33 2.59 0.81
N TYR A 138 0.88 1.34 1.03
CA TYR A 138 1.40 0.49 2.09
C TYR A 138 2.90 0.20 1.94
N ILE A 139 3.33 -0.25 0.76
CA ILE A 139 4.73 -0.58 0.50
C ILE A 139 5.61 0.67 0.53
N THR A 140 5.14 1.82 0.04
CA THR A 140 5.89 3.08 0.12
C THR A 140 6.12 3.50 1.56
N ASN A 141 5.13 3.35 2.44
CA ASN A 141 5.29 3.63 3.86
C ASN A 141 6.37 2.72 4.48
N LEU A 142 6.26 1.41 4.25
CA LEU A 142 7.25 0.45 4.72
C LEU A 142 8.65 0.71 4.13
N ALA A 143 8.73 1.09 2.85
CA ALA A 143 9.98 1.44 2.18
C ALA A 143 10.61 2.69 2.81
N SER A 144 9.81 3.68 3.21
CA SER A 144 10.31 4.87 3.88
C SER A 144 10.88 4.58 5.28
N GLU A 145 10.23 3.67 6.03
CA GLU A 145 10.69 3.21 7.32
C GLU A 145 11.98 2.39 7.21
N THR A 146 12.02 1.43 6.29
CA THR A 146 13.24 0.65 6.02
C THR A 146 14.39 1.54 5.56
N ALA A 147 14.16 2.52 4.68
CA ALA A 147 15.17 3.48 4.25
C ALA A 147 15.70 4.31 5.42
N TYR A 148 14.83 4.77 6.33
CA TYR A 148 15.24 5.47 7.54
C TYR A 148 16.17 4.61 8.40
N HIS A 149 15.77 3.36 8.69
CA HIS A 149 16.59 2.45 9.49
C HIS A 149 17.92 2.10 8.83
N GLN A 150 17.93 1.91 7.51
CA GLN A 150 19.18 1.68 6.76
C GLN A 150 20.10 2.90 6.85
N LEU A 151 19.59 4.11 6.67
CA LEU A 151 20.38 5.34 6.77
C LEU A 151 20.95 5.55 8.19
N VAL A 152 20.19 5.22 9.23
CA VAL A 152 20.67 5.26 10.61
C VAL A 152 21.75 4.22 10.86
N ASN A 153 21.55 2.98 10.38
CA ASN A 153 22.52 1.89 10.55
C ASN A 153 23.85 2.17 9.84
N HIS A 154 23.80 2.87 8.71
CA HIS A 154 24.99 3.34 8.00
C HIS A 154 25.63 4.61 8.59
N GLY A 155 25.07 5.18 9.67
CA GLY A 155 25.61 6.35 10.36
C GLY A 155 25.34 7.69 9.65
N TYR A 156 24.52 7.71 8.60
CA TYR A 156 24.17 8.94 7.88
C TYR A 156 23.16 9.81 8.65
N LEU A 157 22.29 9.17 9.44
CA LEU A 157 21.28 9.84 10.25
C LEU A 157 21.41 9.43 11.72
N LYS A 158 21.16 10.37 12.63
CA LYS A 158 21.05 10.08 14.06
C LYS A 158 19.74 9.32 14.31
N TYR A 159 19.79 8.27 15.12
CA TYR A 159 18.59 7.56 15.56
C TYR A 159 17.70 8.50 16.40
N ILE A 160 16.45 8.64 15.98
CA ILE A 160 15.41 9.39 16.67
C ILE A 160 14.28 8.39 16.92
N PRO A 161 13.78 8.28 18.17
CA PRO A 161 12.64 7.43 18.46
C PRO A 161 11.44 7.86 17.60
N ASN A 162 10.78 6.91 16.93
CA ASN A 162 9.69 7.16 15.99
C ASN A 162 10.04 8.08 14.79
N GLY A 163 11.30 8.10 14.34
CA GLY A 163 11.74 8.92 13.20
C GLY A 163 10.94 8.70 11.90
N ALA A 164 10.38 7.51 11.69
CA ALA A 164 9.48 7.23 10.57
C ALA A 164 8.22 8.12 10.57
N VAL A 165 7.72 8.51 11.75
CA VAL A 165 6.56 9.41 11.90
C VAL A 165 6.87 10.80 11.36
N ILE A 166 8.12 11.25 11.46
CA ILE A 166 8.55 12.55 10.92
C ILE A 166 8.46 12.53 9.39
N ILE A 167 8.92 11.44 8.76
CA ILE A 167 8.86 11.28 7.29
C ILE A 167 7.40 11.26 6.82
N PHE A 168 6.54 10.52 7.53
CA PHE A 168 5.10 10.53 7.26
C PHE A 168 4.49 11.94 7.43
N GLY A 169 4.85 12.65 8.49
CA GLY A 169 4.40 14.02 8.76
C GLY A 169 4.82 15.00 7.66
N ILE A 170 6.05 14.90 7.16
CA ILE A 170 6.54 15.70 6.02
C ILE A 170 5.73 15.37 4.75
N GLY A 171 5.47 14.09 4.49
CA GLY A 171 4.64 13.67 3.35
C GLY A 171 3.22 14.22 3.42
N LEU A 172 2.58 14.13 4.58
CA LEU A 172 1.24 14.67 4.83
C LEU A 172 1.21 16.19 4.72
N THR A 173 2.23 16.87 5.27
CA THR A 173 2.38 18.34 5.16
C THR A 173 2.55 18.76 3.71
N GLY A 174 3.37 18.06 2.94
CA GLY A 174 3.54 18.30 1.51
C GLY A 174 2.25 18.10 0.73
N LEU A 175 1.49 17.04 1.04
CA LEU A 175 0.19 16.77 0.42
C LEU A 175 -0.82 17.89 0.71
N LEU A 176 -0.91 18.33 1.96
CA LEU A 176 -1.78 19.44 2.38
C LEU A 176 -1.35 20.76 1.74
N HIS A 177 -0.05 21.03 1.64
CA HIS A 177 0.46 22.23 0.98
C HIS A 177 0.12 22.27 -0.51
N LEU A 178 0.24 21.13 -1.21
CA LEU A 178 -0.17 21.00 -2.61
C LEU A 178 -1.68 21.17 -2.79
N TYR A 179 -2.47 20.70 -1.81
CA TYR A 179 -3.91 20.95 -1.75
C TYR A 179 -4.22 22.44 -1.62
N TYR A 180 -3.61 23.15 -0.66
CA TYR A 180 -3.82 24.59 -0.48
C TYR A 180 -3.39 25.44 -1.67
N LYS A 181 -2.40 24.99 -2.45
CA LYS A 181 -1.94 25.67 -3.67
C LYS A 181 -2.73 25.31 -4.93
N ASP A 182 -3.81 24.54 -4.83
CA ASP A 182 -4.63 24.07 -5.95
C ASP A 182 -3.84 23.33 -7.05
N LYS A 183 -2.66 22.78 -6.72
CA LYS A 183 -1.80 22.04 -7.66
C LYS A 183 -2.09 20.53 -7.65
N LEU A 184 -3.08 20.09 -6.89
CA LEU A 184 -3.41 18.69 -6.72
C LEU A 184 -4.36 18.20 -7.81
N HIS A 185 -4.13 16.98 -8.31
CA HIS A 185 -4.99 16.37 -9.32
C HIS A 185 -6.45 16.32 -8.84
N SER A 186 -7.39 16.67 -9.72
CA SER A 186 -8.82 16.87 -9.41
C SER A 186 -9.47 15.70 -8.66
N ASN A 187 -9.16 14.46 -9.03
CA ASN A 187 -9.69 13.26 -8.37
C ASN A 187 -9.17 13.09 -6.93
N LEU A 188 -7.90 13.42 -6.70
CA LEU A 188 -7.29 13.32 -5.38
C LEU A 188 -7.80 14.43 -4.47
N ARG A 189 -7.93 15.66 -5.01
CA ARG A 189 -8.58 16.78 -4.33
C ARG A 189 -9.99 16.42 -3.87
N ARG A 190 -10.85 15.92 -4.77
CA ARG A 190 -12.22 15.48 -4.42
C ARG A 190 -12.24 14.39 -3.34
N SER A 191 -11.28 13.48 -3.36
CA SER A 191 -11.17 12.42 -2.35
C SER A 191 -10.77 12.99 -0.99
N ILE A 192 -9.83 13.93 -0.95
CA ILE A 192 -9.44 14.63 0.28
C ILE A 192 -10.61 15.48 0.81
N GLU A 193 -11.29 16.24 -0.05
CA GLU A 193 -12.48 17.03 0.32
C GLU A 193 -13.61 16.15 0.87
N TYR A 194 -13.79 14.95 0.30
CA TYR A 194 -14.77 13.97 0.78
C TYR A 194 -14.38 13.37 2.13
N VAL A 195 -13.14 12.91 2.29
CA VAL A 195 -12.64 12.23 3.50
C VAL A 195 -12.50 13.21 4.66
N LEU A 196 -11.96 14.40 4.41
CA LEU A 196 -11.79 15.45 5.43
C LEU A 196 -13.05 16.31 5.60
N LEU A 197 -14.10 16.07 4.79
CA LEU A 197 -15.36 16.82 4.81
C LEU A 197 -15.15 18.35 4.81
N VAL A 198 -14.10 18.81 4.11
CA VAL A 198 -13.59 20.20 4.18
C VAL A 198 -14.65 21.22 3.78
N ASN A 199 -15.59 20.81 2.92
CA ASN A 199 -16.69 21.65 2.50
C ASN A 199 -17.86 21.56 3.51
N GLU A 200 -17.73 22.28 4.62
CA GLU A 200 -18.76 22.37 5.68
C GLU A 200 -20.12 22.89 5.18
N THR A 201 -20.14 23.56 4.03
CA THR A 201 -21.32 24.23 3.46
C THR A 201 -22.16 23.34 2.55
N GLN A 202 -21.58 22.28 1.96
CA GLN A 202 -22.33 21.38 1.09
C GLN A 202 -23.13 20.36 1.92
N GLU A 203 -24.44 20.27 1.66
CA GLU A 203 -25.31 19.24 2.24
C GLU A 203 -24.82 17.84 1.81
N LEU A 204 -24.50 16.95 2.77
CA LEU A 204 -24.07 15.58 2.45
C LEU A 204 -25.24 14.75 1.90
N PHE A 205 -26.43 14.96 2.46
CA PHE A 205 -27.68 14.38 1.98
C PHE A 205 -28.69 15.48 1.71
N SER A 206 -29.15 15.59 0.47
CA SER A 206 -30.24 16.50 0.12
C SER A 206 -31.53 16.08 0.83
N HIS A 207 -32.33 17.07 1.25
CA HIS A 207 -33.59 16.85 1.95
C HIS A 207 -34.53 15.86 1.24
N LYS A 208 -34.50 15.84 -0.11
CA LYS A 208 -35.28 14.91 -0.95
C LYS A 208 -34.80 13.45 -0.87
N ILE A 209 -33.51 13.22 -0.61
CA ILE A 209 -32.90 11.89 -0.48
C ILE A 209 -33.27 11.29 0.89
N ILE A 210 -33.22 12.08 1.95
CA ILE A 210 -33.61 11.66 3.31
C ILE A 210 -35.08 11.24 3.35
N GLN A 211 -35.94 11.97 2.63
CA GLN A 211 -37.37 11.66 2.54
C GLN A 211 -37.67 10.39 1.74
N LYS A 212 -36.76 9.97 0.85
CA LYS A 212 -36.84 8.69 0.10
C LYS A 212 -36.23 7.51 0.87
N LEU A 213 -35.40 7.75 1.88
CA LEU A 213 -34.81 6.71 2.72
C LEU A 213 -35.88 6.16 3.68
N TYR A 214 -35.85 4.85 3.95
CA TYR A 214 -36.82 4.10 4.77
C TYR A 214 -37.31 4.90 6.00
N SER A 215 -38.64 5.01 6.16
CA SER A 215 -39.37 5.93 7.06
C SER A 215 -38.78 6.17 8.46
N PRO A 216 -38.36 5.16 9.24
CA PRO A 216 -37.83 5.38 10.60
C PRO A 216 -36.45 6.04 10.64
N VAL A 217 -35.59 5.78 9.64
CA VAL A 217 -34.24 6.37 9.59
C VAL A 217 -34.31 7.80 9.03
N GLY A 218 -35.15 8.03 8.03
CA GLY A 218 -35.38 9.36 7.48
C GLY A 218 -35.99 10.32 8.51
N SER A 219 -36.97 9.86 9.30
CA SER A 219 -37.57 10.67 10.37
C SER A 219 -36.59 10.96 11.51
N ALA A 220 -35.77 9.98 11.91
CA ALA A 220 -34.72 10.18 12.90
C ALA A 220 -33.66 11.20 12.45
N LEU A 221 -33.24 11.17 11.19
CA LEU A 221 -32.31 12.15 10.63
C LEU A 221 -32.90 13.57 10.57
N LEU A 222 -34.17 13.71 10.19
CA LEU A 222 -34.87 15.01 10.21
C LEU A 222 -35.01 15.55 11.64
N MET A 223 -35.33 14.67 12.59
CA MET A 223 -35.39 15.01 14.00
C MET A 223 -34.03 15.48 14.53
N LEU A 224 -32.93 14.81 14.15
CA LEU A 224 -31.58 15.23 14.50
C LEU A 224 -31.22 16.60 13.92
N ARG A 225 -31.65 16.92 12.69
CA ARG A 225 -31.41 18.23 12.06
C ARG A 225 -32.07 19.39 12.80
N GLN A 226 -33.28 19.18 13.31
CA GLN A 226 -34.11 20.24 13.90
C GLN A 226 -34.00 20.35 15.43
N ARG A 227 -33.74 19.23 16.13
CA ARG A 227 -33.85 19.19 17.60
C ARG A 227 -32.60 19.68 18.33
N TYR A 228 -31.43 19.67 17.69
CA TYR A 228 -30.16 19.98 18.34
C TYR A 228 -29.58 21.32 17.87
N ALA A 229 -28.95 22.03 18.79
CA ALA A 229 -28.31 23.31 18.52
C ALA A 229 -27.05 23.16 17.66
N LYS A 230 -26.72 24.23 16.94
CA LYS A 230 -25.51 24.38 16.15
C LYS A 230 -24.47 25.18 16.95
N HIS A 231 -23.21 24.76 16.91
CA HIS A 231 -22.12 25.51 17.49
C HIS A 231 -21.81 26.77 16.64
N PRO A 232 -21.56 27.94 17.25
CA PRO A 232 -21.41 29.22 16.53
C PRO A 232 -20.22 29.28 15.57
N LEU A 233 -19.19 28.46 15.78
CA LEU A 233 -18.03 28.37 14.89
C LEU A 233 -18.27 27.54 13.62
N CYS A 234 -19.34 26.73 13.58
CA CYS A 234 -19.59 25.84 12.46
C CYS A 234 -20.28 26.56 11.30
N ARG A 235 -19.95 26.23 10.06
CA ARG A 235 -20.58 26.85 8.87
C ARG A 235 -21.74 26.06 8.26
N HIS A 236 -22.02 24.85 8.74
CA HIS A 236 -23.10 24.01 8.24
C HIS A 236 -24.52 24.54 8.57
N GLN A 237 -25.52 24.17 7.78
CA GLN A 237 -26.88 24.71 7.86
C GLN A 237 -27.75 24.10 8.98
N TYR A 238 -27.52 22.82 9.33
CA TYR A 238 -28.30 22.08 10.33
C TYR A 238 -27.48 21.83 11.62
N SER A 239 -28.01 21.05 12.56
CA SER A 239 -27.34 20.72 13.83
C SER A 239 -25.99 20.01 13.63
N CYS A 240 -25.03 20.22 14.54
CA CYS A 240 -23.71 19.57 14.48
C CYS A 240 -23.81 18.04 14.56
N ILE A 241 -24.76 17.55 15.35
CA ILE A 241 -25.01 16.12 15.54
C ILE A 241 -25.55 15.50 14.25
N SER A 242 -26.49 16.18 13.57
CA SER A 242 -26.98 15.69 12.27
C SER A 242 -25.85 15.59 11.24
N ARG A 243 -24.94 16.58 11.22
CA ARG A 243 -23.77 16.56 10.33
C ARG A 243 -22.83 15.39 10.61
N PHE A 244 -22.59 15.06 11.87
CA PHE A 244 -21.75 13.92 12.28
C PHE A 244 -22.37 12.56 11.88
N VAL A 245 -23.68 12.41 12.09
CA VAL A 245 -24.40 11.18 11.72
C VAL A 245 -24.49 11.02 10.19
N GLU A 246 -24.66 12.12 9.46
CA GLU A 246 -24.61 12.12 8.00
C GLU A 246 -23.20 11.77 7.49
N ALA A 247 -22.15 12.32 8.08
CA ALA A 247 -20.75 12.01 7.74
C ALA A 247 -20.35 10.55 7.97
N SER A 248 -20.82 9.95 9.08
CA SER A 248 -20.55 8.55 9.40
C SER A 248 -21.35 7.56 8.55
N SER A 249 -22.49 7.99 7.99
CA SER A 249 -23.32 7.15 7.12
C SER A 249 -22.93 7.19 5.64
N SER A 250 -22.12 8.17 5.23
CA SER A 250 -21.52 8.27 3.89
C SER A 250 -20.16 7.57 3.77
N SER A 251 -19.46 7.31 4.88
CA SER A 251 -18.21 6.54 4.90
C SER A 251 -18.47 5.04 4.83
#